data_AF-A0A7C4BX74-F1
#
_entry.id   AF-A0A7C4BX74-F1
#
_cell.length_a   1.000
_cell.length_b   1.000
_cell.length_c   1.000
_cell.angle_alpha   90.00
_cell.angle_beta   90.00
_cell.angle_gamma   90.00
#
_symmetry.space_group_name_H-M   'P 1'
#
loop_
_entity.id
_entity.type
_entity.pdbx_description
1 polymer ?
#
loop_
_entity_poly.entity_id
_entity_poly.type
_entity_poly.pdbx_seq_one_letter_code
_entity_poly.pdbx_strand_id
1 'polypeptide(L)'
;MPRWIWPLFLLFAVIGRPQATRDFLTADEVDQVRLAQDPNDRLKLYLHFARQRVELLKQLLAKDKPGRSAMIHSTLEDYTKIIEAIDTVADDALRRRIEIGPGISAVVKEEKDLLGALEKIAQSKPKDASRYEFALQQAIETTRDSLEISQEDLKTRTRAVLDREAKERKERESLMQPKDLEEKKAQEAKEAQQKKKAPTLRRKGEVPKEP
;
A
#
# COMPACT_ATOMS: atom_id res chain seq x y z
N MET A 1 -44.20 21.85 54.28
CA MET A 1 -44.81 21.14 53.13
C MET A 1 -43.97 21.48 51.90
N PRO A 2 -43.62 20.48 51.06
CA PRO A 2 -42.35 20.40 50.34
C PRO A 2 -42.44 20.85 48.89
N ARG A 3 -41.29 21.18 48.25
CA ARG A 3 -41.03 21.09 46.80
C ARG A 3 -39.55 21.42 46.54
N TRP A 4 -38.70 20.40 46.54
CA TRP A 4 -38.24 19.64 45.36
C TRP A 4 -36.91 20.19 44.81
N ILE A 5 -35.85 19.55 45.31
CA ILE A 5 -34.50 19.54 44.75
C ILE A 5 -34.58 18.79 43.42
N TRP A 6 -34.17 19.43 42.33
CA TRP A 6 -33.87 18.73 41.08
C TRP A 6 -32.39 18.96 40.77
N PRO A 7 -31.50 17.96 40.90
CA PRO A 7 -30.16 18.09 40.39
C PRO A 7 -30.22 17.81 38.88
N LEU A 8 -29.89 18.82 38.09
CA LEU A 8 -29.63 18.69 36.66
C LEU A 8 -28.33 17.90 36.49
N PHE A 9 -28.44 16.61 36.18
CA PHE A 9 -27.34 15.77 35.74
C PHE A 9 -26.82 16.27 34.38
N LEU A 10 -25.71 17.01 34.40
CA LEU A 10 -24.93 17.35 33.21
C LEU A 10 -24.11 16.12 32.80
N LEU A 11 -24.70 15.29 31.94
CA LEU A 11 -24.02 14.18 31.28
C LEU A 11 -23.02 14.77 30.26
N PHE A 12 -21.75 14.84 30.63
CA PHE A 12 -20.65 15.18 29.72
C PHE A 12 -20.44 13.99 28.77
N ALA A 13 -21.08 14.04 27.59
CA ALA A 13 -20.79 13.12 26.50
C ALA A 13 -19.36 13.43 25.97
N VAL A 14 -18.38 12.65 26.42
CA VAL A 14 -17.06 12.61 25.81
C VAL A 14 -17.23 11.97 24.43
N ILE A 15 -17.43 12.81 23.41
CA ILE A 15 -17.32 12.39 22.02
C ILE A 15 -15.84 12.11 21.79
N GLY A 16 -15.45 10.84 21.85
CA GLY A 16 -14.16 10.39 21.36
C GLY A 16 -14.03 10.84 19.91
N ARG A 17 -13.08 11.73 19.62
CA ARG A 17 -12.75 12.08 18.24
C ARG A 17 -12.25 10.80 17.57
N PRO A 18 -12.82 10.37 16.43
CA PRO A 18 -12.19 9.31 15.66
C PRO A 18 -10.76 9.78 15.38
N GLN A 19 -9.77 8.98 15.76
CA GLN A 19 -8.41 9.23 15.32
C GLN A 19 -8.42 9.08 13.81
N ALA A 20 -8.48 10.21 13.09
CA ALA A 20 -8.29 10.24 11.66
C ALA A 20 -6.95 9.54 11.40
N THR A 21 -6.99 8.41 10.70
CA THR A 21 -5.80 7.72 10.25
C THR A 21 -5.00 8.74 9.45
N ARG A 22 -3.83 9.14 9.96
CA ARG A 22 -2.97 10.07 9.22
C ARG A 22 -2.59 9.40 7.91
N ASP A 23 -2.86 10.06 6.79
CA ASP A 23 -2.39 9.62 5.49
C ASP A 23 -0.86 9.70 5.46
N PHE A 24 -0.23 8.63 4.99
CA PHE A 24 1.23 8.52 4.91
C PHE A 24 1.82 9.27 3.71
N LEU A 25 0.96 9.56 2.74
CA LEU A 25 1.23 10.47 1.64
C LEU A 25 0.60 11.83 1.94
N THR A 26 1.27 12.89 1.51
CA THR A 26 0.71 14.23 1.42
C THR A 26 -0.33 14.29 0.30
N ALA A 27 -1.23 15.28 0.34
CA ALA A 27 -2.28 15.43 -0.66
C ALA A 27 -1.72 15.50 -2.10
N ASP A 28 -0.61 16.21 -2.30
CA ASP A 28 0.05 16.31 -3.59
C ASP A 28 0.64 14.97 -4.05
N GLU A 29 1.30 14.23 -3.17
CA GLU A 29 1.83 12.89 -3.47
C GLU A 29 0.69 11.92 -3.85
N VAL A 30 -0.46 12.01 -3.17
CA VAL A 30 -1.64 11.23 -3.53
C VAL A 30 -2.12 11.58 -4.94
N ASP A 31 -2.16 12.87 -5.29
CA ASP A 31 -2.58 13.31 -6.62
C ASP A 31 -1.60 12.86 -7.70
N GLN A 32 -0.29 12.92 -7.46
CA GLN A 32 0.72 12.36 -8.36
C GLN A 32 0.50 10.86 -8.59
N VAL A 33 0.20 10.10 -7.53
CA VAL A 33 -0.10 8.66 -7.64
C VAL A 33 -1.37 8.39 -8.43
N ARG A 34 -2.41 9.22 -8.27
CA ARG A 34 -3.65 9.10 -9.03
C ARG A 34 -3.44 9.33 -10.53
N LEU A 35 -2.51 10.22 -10.88
CA LEU A 35 -2.19 10.53 -12.27
C LEU A 35 -1.29 9.45 -12.91
N ALA A 36 -0.48 8.75 -12.12
CA ALA A 36 0.35 7.63 -12.59
C ALA A 36 -0.48 6.36 -12.84
N GLN A 37 -0.95 6.20 -14.08
CA GLN A 37 -1.74 5.03 -14.50
C GLN A 37 -0.88 3.79 -14.79
N ASP A 38 0.36 3.98 -15.24
CA ASP A 38 1.28 2.87 -15.51
C ASP A 38 1.90 2.35 -14.19
N PRO A 39 1.89 1.02 -13.95
CA PRO A 39 2.46 0.47 -12.72
C PRO A 39 3.97 0.72 -12.55
N ASN A 40 4.77 0.71 -13.62
CA ASN A 40 6.20 1.00 -13.51
C ASN A 40 6.44 2.44 -13.07
N ASP A 41 5.66 3.38 -13.59
CA ASP A 41 5.75 4.78 -13.19
C ASP A 41 5.27 4.99 -11.75
N ARG A 42 4.20 4.29 -11.35
CA ARG A 42 3.72 4.31 -9.96
C ARG A 42 4.74 3.72 -8.98
N LEU A 43 5.44 2.64 -9.34
CA LEU A 43 6.54 2.07 -8.54
C LEU A 43 7.67 3.09 -8.36
N LYS A 44 8.12 3.74 -9.44
CA LYS A 44 9.15 4.79 -9.36
C LYS A 44 8.73 5.97 -8.49
N LEU A 45 7.45 6.33 -8.55
CA LEU A 45 6.91 7.43 -7.77
C LEU A 45 6.92 7.13 -6.27
N TYR A 46 6.50 5.94 -5.85
CA TYR A 46 6.63 5.53 -4.46
C TYR A 46 8.09 5.45 -4.00
N LEU A 47 9.02 4.98 -4.85
CA LEU A 47 10.45 5.03 -4.55
C LEU A 47 10.97 6.46 -4.33
N HIS A 48 10.48 7.42 -5.12
CA HIS A 48 10.81 8.82 -4.91
C HIS A 48 10.37 9.30 -3.52
N PHE A 49 9.14 8.97 -3.11
CA PHE A 49 8.63 9.35 -1.78
C PHE A 49 9.39 8.65 -0.66
N ALA A 50 9.70 7.36 -0.80
CA ALA A 50 10.51 6.61 0.16
C ALA A 50 11.87 7.29 0.38
N ARG A 51 12.53 7.70 -0.71
CA ARG A 51 13.79 8.45 -0.64
C ARG A 51 13.63 9.79 0.08
N GLN A 52 12.55 10.54 -0.18
CA GLN A 52 12.27 11.80 0.52
C GLN A 52 12.08 11.58 2.02
N ARG A 53 11.41 10.50 2.45
CA ARG A 53 11.27 10.16 3.87
C ARG A 53 12.63 9.85 4.51
N VAL A 54 13.48 9.05 3.86
CA VAL A 54 14.84 8.78 4.37
C VAL A 54 15.70 10.04 4.44
N GLU A 55 15.58 10.95 3.48
CA GLU A 55 16.29 12.23 3.53
C GLU A 55 15.78 13.12 4.67
N LEU A 56 14.47 13.17 4.89
CA LEU A 56 13.89 13.85 6.05
C LEU A 56 14.41 13.26 7.37
N LEU A 57 14.53 11.93 7.48
CA LEU A 57 15.11 11.28 8.66
C LEU A 57 16.54 11.76 8.93
N LYS A 58 17.40 11.82 7.91
CA LYS A 58 18.76 12.34 8.05
C LYS A 58 18.78 13.79 8.52
N GLN A 59 17.91 14.63 7.96
CA GLN A 59 17.80 16.04 8.36
C GLN A 59 17.33 16.22 9.80
N LEU A 60 16.36 15.40 10.23
CA LEU A 60 15.91 15.36 11.61
C LEU A 60 17.08 14.95 12.50
N LEU A 61 17.74 13.82 12.23
CA LEU A 61 18.86 13.31 13.03
C LEU A 61 20.03 14.30 13.15
N ALA A 62 20.28 15.11 12.13
CA ALA A 62 21.33 16.14 12.15
C ALA A 62 21.02 17.34 13.06
N LYS A 63 19.74 17.64 13.34
CA LYS A 63 19.32 18.84 14.10
C LYS A 63 18.69 18.44 15.43
N ASP A 64 19.27 18.87 16.55
CA ASP A 64 18.65 18.62 17.86
C ASP A 64 17.54 19.65 18.11
N LYS A 65 16.28 19.21 18.00
CA LYS A 65 15.08 20.05 18.20
C LYS A 65 14.06 19.34 19.09
N PRO A 66 13.34 20.07 19.95
CA PRO A 66 12.23 19.51 20.72
C PRO A 66 11.19 18.85 19.79
N GLY A 67 10.67 17.70 20.21
CA GLY A 67 9.67 16.95 19.44
C GLY A 67 10.22 16.14 18.26
N ARG A 68 11.52 16.23 17.95
CA ARG A 68 12.13 15.51 16.84
C ARG A 68 11.87 14.00 16.88
N SER A 69 12.01 13.36 18.04
CA SER A 69 11.88 11.89 18.13
C SER A 69 10.49 11.41 17.67
N ALA A 70 9.44 12.19 17.95
CA ALA A 70 8.08 11.90 17.48
C ALA A 70 7.97 12.06 15.96
N MET A 71 8.62 13.09 15.38
CA MET A 71 8.68 13.27 13.92
C MET A 71 9.47 12.15 13.24
N ILE A 72 10.54 11.65 13.86
CA ILE A 72 11.30 10.51 13.35
C ILE A 72 10.41 9.26 13.32
N HIS A 73 9.73 8.95 14.44
CA HIS A 73 8.80 7.84 14.52
C HIS A 73 7.74 7.92 13.42
N SER A 74 7.07 9.07 13.30
CA SER A 74 6.01 9.27 12.31
C SER A 74 6.52 9.14 10.88
N THR A 75 7.73 9.62 10.61
CA THR A 75 8.37 9.52 9.29
C THR A 75 8.75 8.08 8.95
N LEU A 76 9.18 7.29 9.94
CA LEU A 76 9.46 5.87 9.77
C LEU A 76 8.18 5.08 9.46
N GLU A 77 7.08 5.36 10.16
CA GLU A 77 5.78 4.75 9.83
C GLU A 77 5.32 5.07 8.41
N ASP A 78 5.49 6.32 7.97
CA ASP A 78 5.14 6.72 6.60
C ASP A 78 6.01 5.99 5.58
N TYR A 79 7.31 5.92 5.84
CA TYR A 79 8.24 5.18 5.00
C TYR A 79 7.84 3.71 4.87
N THR A 80 7.54 3.03 5.98
CA THR A 80 7.12 1.61 5.98
C THR A 80 5.88 1.42 5.11
N LYS A 81 4.86 2.27 5.27
CA LYS A 81 3.64 2.22 4.45
C LYS A 81 3.89 2.50 2.97
N ILE A 82 4.90 3.30 2.62
CA ILE A 82 5.30 3.52 1.23
C ILE A 82 5.88 2.24 0.64
N ILE A 83 6.75 1.52 1.37
CA ILE A 83 7.31 0.23 0.91
C ILE A 83 6.20 -0.81 0.74
N GLU A 84 5.28 -0.94 1.69
CA GLU A 84 4.10 -1.83 1.56
C GLU A 84 3.22 -1.47 0.34
N ALA A 85 3.11 -0.18 0.01
CA ALA A 85 2.38 0.28 -1.17
C ALA A 85 3.10 -0.09 -2.48
N ILE A 86 4.44 -0.11 -2.51
CA ILE A 86 5.23 -0.61 -3.65
C ILE A 86 4.87 -2.07 -3.91
N ASP A 87 4.89 -2.92 -2.88
CA ASP A 87 4.54 -4.33 -3.01
C ASP A 87 3.09 -4.54 -3.47
N THR A 88 2.16 -3.73 -2.94
CA THR A 88 0.76 -3.79 -3.36
C THR A 88 0.59 -3.45 -4.85
N VAL A 89 1.32 -2.45 -5.36
CA VAL A 89 1.28 -2.07 -6.78
C VAL A 89 1.90 -3.17 -7.65
N ALA A 90 3.03 -3.73 -7.23
CA ALA A 90 3.67 -4.83 -7.93
C ALA A 90 2.73 -6.04 -8.03
N ASP A 91 2.13 -6.45 -6.92
CA ASP A 91 1.23 -7.59 -6.88
C ASP A 91 -0.04 -7.38 -7.72
N ASP A 92 -0.67 -6.19 -7.67
CA ASP A 92 -1.82 -5.88 -8.53
C ASP A 92 -1.46 -5.92 -10.02
N ALA A 93 -0.28 -5.40 -10.40
CA ALA A 93 0.19 -5.47 -11.77
C ALA A 93 0.44 -6.93 -12.22
N LEU A 94 1.04 -7.76 -11.37
CA LEU A 94 1.25 -9.17 -11.66
C LEU A 94 -0.07 -9.95 -11.77
N ARG A 95 -1.07 -9.66 -10.93
CA ARG A 95 -2.44 -10.23 -11.06
C ARG A 95 -3.06 -9.89 -12.40
N ARG A 96 -2.89 -8.65 -12.85
CA ARG A 96 -3.37 -8.16 -14.14
C ARG A 96 -2.49 -8.57 -15.31
N ARG A 97 -1.40 -9.31 -15.06
CA ARG A 97 -0.42 -9.76 -16.06
C ARG A 97 0.23 -8.60 -16.83
N ILE A 98 0.41 -7.48 -16.15
CA ILE A 98 1.11 -6.30 -16.67
C ILE A 98 2.60 -6.49 -16.43
N GLU A 99 3.42 -6.18 -17.43
CA GLU A 99 4.87 -6.25 -17.31
C GLU A 99 5.41 -5.11 -16.43
N ILE A 100 6.13 -5.47 -15.36
CA ILE A 100 6.72 -4.52 -14.41
C ILE A 100 8.23 -4.67 -14.22
N GLY A 101 8.91 -5.38 -15.12
CA GLY A 101 10.35 -5.65 -15.02
C GLY A 101 11.22 -4.40 -14.84
N PRO A 102 11.00 -3.32 -15.62
CA PRO A 102 11.74 -2.06 -15.43
C PRO A 102 11.50 -1.41 -14.07
N GLY A 103 10.26 -1.43 -13.58
CA GLY A 103 9.88 -0.91 -12.27
C GLY A 103 10.52 -1.69 -11.14
N ILE A 104 10.43 -3.02 -11.17
CA ILE A 104 11.05 -3.90 -10.16
C ILE A 104 12.57 -3.76 -10.15
N SER A 105 13.21 -3.62 -11.32
CA SER A 105 14.65 -3.37 -11.38
C SER A 105 15.05 -2.07 -10.67
N ALA A 106 14.23 -1.03 -10.79
CA ALA A 106 14.43 0.22 -10.06
C ALA A 106 14.21 0.03 -8.54
N VAL A 107 13.17 -0.73 -8.14
CA VAL A 107 12.88 -1.06 -6.74
C VAL A 107 14.08 -1.76 -6.09
N VAL A 108 14.59 -2.83 -6.69
CA VAL A 108 15.74 -3.59 -6.17
C VAL A 108 16.98 -2.72 -5.99
N LYS A 109 17.23 -1.79 -6.93
CA LYS A 109 18.38 -0.89 -6.85
C LYS A 109 18.23 0.08 -5.68
N GLU A 110 17.09 0.75 -5.60
CA GLU A 110 16.84 1.81 -4.63
C GLU A 110 16.67 1.27 -3.21
N GLU A 111 15.97 0.14 -3.03
CA GLU A 111 15.77 -0.46 -1.72
C GLU A 111 17.09 -0.90 -1.07
N LYS A 112 18.10 -1.30 -1.85
CA LYS A 112 19.46 -1.55 -1.31
C LYS A 112 20.05 -0.29 -0.69
N ASP A 113 19.91 0.84 -1.38
CA ASP A 113 20.43 2.13 -0.90
C ASP A 113 19.65 2.63 0.32
N LEU A 114 18.32 2.47 0.32
CA LEU A 114 17.44 2.85 1.43
C LEU A 114 17.69 1.98 2.66
N LEU A 115 17.78 0.65 2.49
CA LEU A 115 18.10 -0.29 3.57
C LEU A 115 19.46 0.05 4.19
N GLY A 116 20.48 0.27 3.36
CA GLY A 116 21.80 0.68 3.86
C GLY A 116 21.78 2.01 4.61
N ALA A 117 20.89 2.94 4.25
CA ALA A 117 20.71 4.18 4.99
C ALA A 117 20.02 3.95 6.35
N LEU A 118 18.97 3.14 6.40
CA LEU A 118 18.26 2.80 7.64
C LEU A 118 19.16 2.03 8.63
N GLU A 119 19.94 1.07 8.13
CA GLU A 119 20.89 0.32 8.96
C GLU A 119 21.98 1.22 9.54
N LYS A 120 22.47 2.20 8.77
CA LYS A 120 23.40 3.23 9.29
C LYS A 120 22.76 4.09 10.38
N ILE A 121 21.49 4.45 10.23
CA ILE A 121 20.74 5.19 11.27
C ILE A 121 20.66 4.34 12.55
N ALA A 122 20.32 3.05 12.43
CA ALA A 122 20.27 2.13 13.57
C ALA A 122 21.62 2.00 14.29
N GLN A 123 22.72 1.95 13.53
CA GLN A 123 24.08 1.87 14.08
C GLN A 123 24.52 3.16 14.79
N SER A 124 23.98 4.32 14.39
CA SER A 124 24.36 5.62 14.97
C SER A 124 23.93 5.81 16.44
N LYS A 125 23.00 4.98 16.93
CA LYS A 125 22.45 4.95 18.31
C LYS A 125 22.29 6.33 18.96
N PRO A 126 21.41 7.19 18.43
CA PRO A 126 21.17 8.50 19.04
C PRO A 126 20.61 8.37 20.46
N LYS A 127 20.82 9.39 21.30
CA LYS A 127 20.39 9.37 22.72
C LYS A 127 18.90 9.13 22.91
N ASP A 128 18.09 9.52 21.92
CA ASP A 128 16.64 9.38 21.90
C ASP A 128 16.14 8.19 21.06
N ALA A 129 17.03 7.28 20.66
CA ALA A 129 16.72 6.13 19.81
C ALA A 129 15.57 5.26 20.34
N SER A 130 15.50 5.05 21.65
CA SER A 130 14.46 4.22 22.28
C SER A 130 13.03 4.73 22.03
N ARG A 131 12.86 5.97 21.59
CA ARG A 131 11.55 6.54 21.24
C ARG A 131 11.05 6.14 19.86
N TYR A 132 11.91 5.63 18.99
CA TYR A 132 11.58 5.25 17.62
C TYR A 132 12.27 3.96 17.15
N GLU A 133 12.99 3.27 18.02
CA GLU A 133 13.76 2.06 17.68
C GLU A 133 12.88 0.96 17.07
N PHE A 134 11.66 0.79 17.57
CA PHE A 134 10.73 -0.20 17.05
C PHE A 134 10.27 0.16 15.63
N ALA A 135 9.88 1.42 15.39
CA ALA A 135 9.51 1.89 14.07
C ALA A 135 10.69 1.80 13.08
N LEU A 136 11.92 2.04 13.55
CA LEU A 136 13.14 1.91 12.74
C LEU A 136 13.42 0.45 12.38
N GLN A 137 13.28 -0.46 13.35
CA GLN A 137 13.46 -1.89 13.14
C GLN A 137 12.42 -2.41 12.16
N GLN A 138 11.15 -2.02 12.32
CA GLN A 138 10.08 -2.37 11.39
C GLN A 138 10.37 -1.86 9.98
N ALA A 139 10.82 -0.61 9.83
CA ALA A 139 11.20 -0.07 8.52
C ALA A 139 12.34 -0.86 7.86
N ILE A 140 13.33 -1.30 8.63
CA ILE A 140 14.44 -2.15 8.16
C ILE A 140 13.92 -3.52 7.71
N GLU A 141 13.11 -4.18 8.54
CA GLU A 141 12.55 -5.50 8.26
C GLU A 141 11.65 -5.46 7.02
N THR A 142 10.69 -4.54 6.96
CA THR A 142 9.82 -4.37 5.79
C THR A 142 10.61 -4.09 4.51
N THR A 143 11.67 -3.26 4.57
CA THR A 143 12.51 -3.00 3.39
C THR A 143 13.29 -4.24 2.98
N ARG A 144 13.80 -5.02 3.94
CA ARG A 144 14.55 -6.24 3.67
C ARG A 144 13.65 -7.30 3.03
N ASP A 145 12.45 -7.50 3.57
CA ASP A 145 11.46 -8.45 3.07
C ASP A 145 11.01 -8.05 1.66
N SER A 146 10.70 -6.77 1.43
CA SER A 146 10.33 -6.25 0.11
C SER A 146 11.45 -6.42 -0.92
N LEU A 147 12.70 -6.18 -0.51
CA LEU A 147 13.88 -6.36 -1.35
C LEU A 147 14.11 -7.84 -1.72
N GLU A 148 13.92 -8.76 -0.77
CA GLU A 148 14.01 -10.20 -1.02
C GLU A 148 12.97 -10.63 -2.05
N ILE A 149 11.71 -10.24 -1.85
CA ILE A 149 10.59 -10.54 -2.77
C ILE A 149 10.82 -9.90 -4.14
N SER A 150 11.39 -8.70 -4.20
CA SER A 150 11.67 -7.99 -5.45
C SER A 150 12.85 -8.57 -6.24
N GLN A 151 13.71 -9.36 -5.58
CA GLN A 151 14.80 -10.08 -6.24
C GLN A 151 14.38 -11.45 -6.80
N GLU A 152 13.21 -11.97 -6.41
CA GLU A 152 12.68 -13.21 -6.96
C GLU A 152 12.42 -13.11 -8.48
N ASP A 153 12.50 -14.26 -9.16
CA ASP A 153 12.10 -14.35 -10.57
C ASP A 153 10.62 -13.95 -10.74
N LEU A 154 10.34 -13.04 -11.66
CA LEU A 154 9.00 -12.50 -11.87
C LEU A 154 7.97 -13.58 -12.22
N LYS A 155 8.35 -14.67 -12.91
CA LYS A 155 7.40 -15.76 -13.21
C LYS A 155 7.07 -16.53 -11.94
N THR A 156 8.04 -16.75 -11.06
CA THR A 156 7.81 -17.36 -9.75
C THR A 156 6.91 -16.48 -8.88
N ARG A 157 7.22 -15.18 -8.76
CA ARG A 157 6.38 -14.22 -8.02
C ARG A 157 4.96 -14.13 -8.59
N THR A 158 4.82 -14.08 -9.93
CA THR A 158 3.50 -14.10 -10.59
C THR A 158 2.70 -15.35 -10.22
N ARG A 159 3.31 -16.54 -10.24
CA ARG A 159 2.64 -17.78 -9.83
C ARG A 159 2.19 -17.73 -8.37
N ALA A 160 3.08 -17.30 -7.47
CA ALA A 160 2.75 -17.19 -6.05
C ALA A 160 1.57 -16.23 -5.79
N VAL A 161 1.55 -15.07 -6.46
CA VAL A 161 0.47 -14.10 -6.37
C VAL A 161 -0.86 -14.67 -6.88
N LEU A 162 -0.85 -15.36 -8.03
CA LEU A 162 -2.04 -16.00 -8.60
C LEU A 162 -2.55 -17.17 -7.73
N ASP A 163 -1.65 -17.98 -7.17
CA ASP A 163 -2.01 -19.08 -6.28
C ASP A 163 -2.62 -18.57 -4.98
N ARG A 164 -2.06 -17.49 -4.41
CA ARG A 164 -2.62 -16.81 -3.24
C ARG A 164 -4.02 -16.27 -3.54
N GLU A 165 -4.22 -15.59 -4.67
CA GLU A 165 -5.52 -15.09 -5.08
C GLU A 165 -6.55 -16.22 -5.26
N ALA A 166 -6.15 -17.35 -5.87
CA ALA A 166 -7.01 -18.50 -6.03
C ALA A 166 -7.41 -19.14 -4.69
N LYS A 167 -6.50 -19.19 -3.71
CA LYS A 167 -6.78 -19.64 -2.34
C LYS A 167 -7.74 -18.70 -1.63
N GLU A 168 -7.44 -17.40 -1.62
CA GLU A 168 -8.29 -16.37 -0.99
C GLU A 168 -9.70 -16.36 -1.62
N ARG A 169 -9.82 -16.55 -2.95
CA ARG A 169 -11.12 -16.65 -3.63
C ARG A 169 -11.89 -17.89 -3.17
N LYS A 170 -11.25 -19.04 -3.07
CA LYS A 170 -11.88 -20.29 -2.60
C LYS A 170 -12.32 -20.20 -1.14
N GLU A 171 -11.48 -19.62 -0.28
CA GLU A 171 -11.81 -19.38 1.12
C GLU A 171 -13.02 -18.45 1.25
N ARG A 172 -13.02 -17.32 0.52
CA ARG A 172 -14.18 -16.41 0.47
C ARG A 172 -15.44 -17.12 0.00
N GLU A 173 -15.35 -17.95 -1.04
CA GLU A 173 -16.48 -18.73 -1.55
C GLU A 173 -16.96 -19.79 -0.55
N SER A 174 -16.06 -20.41 0.21
CA SER A 174 -16.44 -21.39 1.25
C SER A 174 -17.18 -20.78 2.44
N LEU A 175 -16.99 -19.48 2.67
CA LEU A 175 -17.64 -18.72 3.74
C LEU A 175 -18.96 -18.05 3.29
N MET A 176 -19.26 -18.04 1.99
CA MET A 176 -20.51 -17.48 1.45
C MET A 176 -21.69 -18.42 1.65
N GLN A 177 -22.90 -17.86 1.79
CA GLN A 177 -24.10 -18.69 1.79
C GLN A 177 -24.35 -19.27 0.39
N PRO A 178 -24.98 -20.46 0.27
CA PRO A 178 -25.28 -21.06 -1.03
C PRO A 178 -26.05 -20.13 -1.99
N LYS A 179 -26.96 -19.30 -1.46
CA LYS A 179 -27.71 -18.31 -2.25
C LYS A 179 -26.80 -17.22 -2.84
N ASP A 180 -25.89 -16.68 -2.04
CA ASP A 180 -24.94 -15.66 -2.50
C ASP A 180 -24.00 -16.20 -3.58
N LEU A 181 -23.61 -17.49 -3.46
CA LEU A 181 -22.81 -18.17 -4.48
C LEU A 181 -23.57 -18.38 -5.80
N GLU A 182 -24.85 -18.76 -5.73
CA GLU A 182 -25.72 -18.88 -6.90
C GLU A 182 -25.95 -17.52 -7.57
N GLU A 183 -26.20 -16.47 -6.81
CA GLU A 183 -26.36 -15.11 -7.31
C GLU A 183 -25.07 -14.60 -7.98
N LYS A 184 -23.91 -14.80 -7.35
CA LYS A 184 -22.59 -14.45 -7.92
C LYS A 184 -22.35 -15.17 -9.23
N LYS A 185 -22.57 -16.49 -9.29
CA LYS A 185 -22.42 -17.28 -10.53
C LYS A 185 -23.39 -16.84 -11.62
N ALA A 186 -24.63 -16.51 -11.27
CA ALA A 186 -25.62 -16.00 -12.21
C ALA A 186 -25.22 -14.61 -12.75
N GLN A 187 -24.64 -13.75 -11.91
CA GLN A 187 -24.14 -12.44 -12.30
C GLN A 187 -22.91 -12.55 -13.22
N GLU A 188 -21.93 -13.38 -12.86
CA GLU A 188 -20.76 -13.68 -13.71
C GLU A 188 -21.19 -14.22 -15.08
N ALA A 189 -22.19 -15.11 -15.14
CA ALA A 189 -22.73 -15.64 -16.40
C ALA A 189 -23.43 -14.56 -17.26
N LYS A 190 -24.19 -13.66 -16.62
CA LYS A 190 -24.84 -12.53 -17.30
C LYS A 190 -23.80 -11.55 -17.87
N GLU A 191 -22.77 -11.20 -17.10
CA GLU A 191 -21.68 -10.32 -17.54
C GLU A 191 -20.89 -10.94 -18.70
N ALA A 192 -20.59 -12.24 -18.64
CA ALA A 192 -19.93 -12.95 -19.73
C ALA A 192 -20.77 -12.96 -21.02
N GLN A 193 -22.10 -13.10 -20.92
CA GLN A 193 -22.99 -12.97 -22.07
C GLN A 193 -23.07 -11.54 -22.61
N GLN A 194 -23.06 -10.52 -21.76
CA GLN A 194 -23.08 -9.11 -22.20
C GLN A 194 -21.79 -8.74 -22.94
N LYS A 195 -20.62 -9.15 -22.44
CA LYS A 195 -19.32 -8.94 -23.12
C LYS A 195 -19.28 -9.57 -24.51
N LYS A 196 -19.93 -10.73 -24.72
CA LYS A 196 -20.05 -11.37 -26.04
C LYS A 196 -20.99 -10.66 -27.01
N LYS A 197 -21.99 -9.93 -26.49
CA LYS A 197 -23.01 -9.21 -27.28
C LYS A 197 -22.68 -7.74 -27.54
N ALA A 198 -21.59 -7.23 -26.96
CA ALA A 198 -21.15 -5.85 -27.20
C ALA A 198 -20.94 -5.63 -28.72
N PRO A 199 -21.66 -4.68 -29.34
CA PRO A 199 -21.55 -4.44 -30.78
C PRO A 199 -20.12 -4.05 -31.12
N THR A 200 -19.47 -4.82 -31.99
CA THR A 200 -18.20 -4.37 -32.57
C THR A 200 -18.51 -3.21 -33.53
N LEU A 201 -17.67 -2.15 -33.54
CA LEU A 201 -17.76 -1.03 -34.50
C LEU A 201 -17.50 -1.46 -35.97
N ARG A 202 -17.38 -2.76 -36.24
CA ARG A 202 -17.05 -3.31 -37.54
C ARG A 202 -18.24 -3.25 -38.46
N ARG A 203 -18.00 -2.90 -39.72
CA ARG A 203 -19.01 -3.02 -40.78
C ARG A 203 -19.16 -4.49 -41.16
N LYS A 204 -20.37 -4.89 -41.56
CA LYS A 204 -20.67 -6.26 -42.01
C LYS A 204 -19.75 -6.63 -43.18
N GLY A 205 -18.75 -7.48 -42.94
CA GLY A 205 -17.81 -7.98 -43.97
C GLY A 205 -16.33 -7.61 -43.77
N GLU A 206 -15.96 -6.82 -42.75
CA GLU A 206 -14.55 -6.55 -42.45
C GLU A 206 -13.89 -7.74 -41.73
N VAL A 207 -13.00 -8.46 -42.41
CA VAL A 207 -12.07 -9.43 -41.82
C VAL A 207 -10.83 -8.72 -41.27
N PRO A 208 -10.29 -9.12 -40.10
CA PRO A 208 -9.05 -8.58 -39.58
C PRO A 208 -7.92 -8.87 -40.57
N LYS A 209 -7.14 -7.84 -40.91
CA LYS A 209 -5.86 -8.04 -41.60
C LYS A 209 -4.90 -8.65 -40.56
N GLU A 210 -4.49 -9.90 -40.77
CA GLU A 210 -3.46 -10.52 -39.95
C GLU A 210 -2.14 -9.74 -40.09
N PRO A 211 -1.38 -9.53 -38.99
CA PRO A 211 -0.06 -8.90 -39.04
C PRO A 211 0.98 -9.81 -39.70
#